data_AF-A0A7V2RNI9-F1
#
_entry.id   AF-A0A7V2RNI9-F1
#
_cell.length_a   1.000
_cell.length_b   1.000
_cell.length_c   1.000
_cell.angle_alpha   90.00
_cell.angle_beta   90.00
_cell.angle_gamma   90.00
#
_symmetry.space_group_name_H-M   'P 1'
#
loop_
_entity.id
_entity.type
_entity.pdbx_description
1 polymer ?
#
loop_
_entity_poly.entity_id
_entity_poly.type
_entity_poly.pdbx_seq_one_letter_code
_entity_poly.pdbx_strand_id
1 'polypeptide(L)' 'MEYPRLDRTRFKIQSFQEADDQHQYWLTKTPVERLQAAYYLISVAWGFDINNPPRLDRTKFSMRKHG' A
#
# COMPACT_ATOMS: atom_id res chain seq x y z
N MET A 1 -25.52 -12.71 -23.58
CA MET A 1 -24.13 -12.46 -23.15
C MET A 1 -24.10 -11.05 -22.58
N GLU A 2 -24.07 -10.90 -21.27
CA GLU A 2 -24.00 -9.58 -20.62
C GLU A 2 -22.56 -9.08 -20.65
N TYR A 3 -22.36 -7.87 -21.17
CA TYR A 3 -21.06 -7.21 -21.13
C TYR A 3 -20.87 -6.53 -19.77
N PRO A 4 -19.72 -6.69 -19.11
CA PRO A 4 -19.44 -5.97 -17.87
C PRO A 4 -19.52 -4.46 -18.13
N ARG A 5 -20.48 -3.81 -17.47
CA ARG A 5 -20.65 -2.35 -17.54
C ARG A 5 -19.68 -1.69 -16.56
N LEU A 6 -18.90 -0.73 -17.05
CA LEU A 6 -18.02 0.08 -16.21
C LEU A 6 -18.87 0.91 -15.24
N ASP A 7 -18.72 0.64 -13.94
CA ASP A 7 -19.33 1.46 -12.89
C ASP A 7 -18.59 2.79 -12.77
N ARG A 8 -19.17 3.85 -13.37
CA ARG A 8 -18.60 5.20 -13.41
C ARG A 8 -18.70 5.96 -12.09
N THR A 9 -19.38 5.42 -11.08
CA THR A 9 -19.50 6.08 -9.77
C THR A 9 -18.25 5.95 -8.91
N ARG A 10 -17.39 4.97 -9.21
CA ARG A 10 -16.15 4.69 -8.47
C ARG A 10 -14.93 5.43 -9.02
N PHE A 11 -15.04 5.97 -10.25
CA PHE A 11 -13.94 6.65 -10.93
C PHE A 11 -14.14 8.16 -10.85
N LYS A 12 -13.12 8.86 -10.36
CA LYS A 12 -13.07 10.32 -10.37
C LYS A 12 -12.41 10.79 -11.66
N ILE A 13 -13.04 11.71 -12.38
CA ILE A 13 -12.38 12.45 -13.46
C ILE A 13 -11.36 13.38 -12.80
N GLN A 14 -10.08 13.18 -13.10
CA GLN A 14 -8.98 13.98 -12.57
C GLN A 14 -7.92 14.16 -13.66
N SER A 15 -7.21 15.29 -13.64
CA SER A 15 -6.08 15.54 -14.54
C SER A 15 -4.88 14.64 -14.18
N PHE A 16 -3.91 14.50 -15.10
CA PHE A 16 -2.69 13.74 -14.82
C PHE A 16 -1.94 14.30 -13.60
N GLN A 17 -1.87 15.64 -13.48
CA GLN A 17 -1.25 16.31 -12.33
C GLN A 17 -2.02 16.06 -11.03
N GLU A 18 -3.35 16.04 -11.06
CA GLU A 18 -4.17 15.71 -9.89
C GLU A 18 -4.03 14.24 -9.47
N ALA A 19 -3.85 13.32 -10.42
CA ALA A 19 -3.59 11.92 -10.12
C ALA A 19 -2.23 11.70 -9.45
N ASP A 20 -1.24 12.52 -9.81
CA ASP A 20 0.13 12.47 -9.30
C ASP A 20 0.25 13.12 -7.90
N ASP A 21 -0.72 13.92 -7.46
CA ASP A 21 -0.76 14.52 -6.12
C ASP A 21 -1.19 13.53 -5.02
N GLN A 22 -0.47 12.42 -4.93
CA GLN A 22 -0.59 11.48 -3.82
C GLN A 22 0.04 12.05 -2.54
N HIS A 23 1.03 12.94 -2.69
CA HIS A 23 1.76 13.49 -1.56
C HIS A 23 0.85 14.29 -0.62
N GLN A 24 0.07 15.26 -1.14
CA GLN A 24 -0.83 16.05 -0.29
C GLN A 24 -1.92 15.19 0.34
N TYR A 25 -2.47 14.22 -0.40
CA TYR A 25 -3.45 13.28 0.13
C TYR A 25 -2.91 12.52 1.34
N TRP A 26 -1.73 11.90 1.21
CA TRP A 26 -1.14 11.13 2.30
C TRP A 26 -0.73 12.01 3.48
N LEU A 27 -0.35 13.27 3.24
CA LEU A 27 -0.10 14.23 4.33
C LEU A 27 -1.31 14.46 5.23
N THR A 28 -2.55 14.35 4.71
CA THR A 28 -3.77 14.45 5.51
C THR A 28 -4.03 13.24 6.42
N LYS A 29 -3.34 12.12 6.20
CA LYS A 29 -3.53 10.88 6.95
C LYS A 29 -2.59 10.79 8.15
N THR A 30 -3.03 10.07 9.18
CA THR A 30 -2.19 9.74 10.33
C THR A 30 -1.05 8.79 9.93
N PRO A 31 0.09 8.79 10.65
CA PRO A 31 1.18 7.85 10.38
C PRO A 31 0.75 6.38 10.40
N VAL A 32 -0.22 6.02 11.27
CA VAL A 32 -0.77 4.66 11.37
C VAL A 32 -1.50 4.27 10.09
N GLU A 33 -2.39 5.12 9.58
CA GLU A 33 -3.12 4.86 8.33
C GLU A 33 -2.18 4.73 7.14
N ARG A 34 -1.13 5.56 7.08
CA ARG A 34 -0.09 5.47 6.02
C ARG A 34 0.63 4.12 6.08
N LEU A 35 0.99 3.67 7.29
CA LEU A 35 1.67 2.40 7.47
C LEU A 35 0.77 1.22 7.09
N GLN A 36 -0.52 1.27 7.45
CA GLN A 36 -1.51 0.25 7.08
C GLN A 36 -1.69 0.17 5.55
N ALA A 37 -1.81 1.31 4.87
CA ALA A 37 -1.92 1.36 3.42
C ALA A 37 -0.66 0.81 2.73
N ALA A 38 0.53 1.21 3.19
CA ALA A 38 1.79 0.69 2.68
C ALA A 38 1.89 -0.84 2.88
N TYR A 39 1.51 -1.33 4.06
CA TYR A 39 1.55 -2.76 4.38
C TYR A 39 0.58 -3.58 3.52
N TYR A 40 -0.62 -3.06 3.24
CA TYR A 40 -1.55 -3.66 2.28
C TYR A 40 -0.96 -3.73 0.87
N LEU A 41 -0.32 -2.66 0.38
CA LEU A 41 0.32 -2.68 -0.94
C LEU A 41 1.45 -3.70 -1.00
N ILE A 42 2.23 -3.84 0.07
CA ILE A 42 3.27 -4.87 0.20
C ILE A 42 2.64 -6.27 0.15
N SER A 43 1.52 -6.52 0.85
CA SER A 43 0.86 -7.83 0.84
C SER A 43 0.34 -8.20 -0.54
N VAL A 44 -0.18 -7.24 -1.30
CA VAL A 44 -0.60 -7.43 -2.69
C VAL A 44 0.60 -7.72 -3.59
N ALA A 45 1.69 -6.96 -3.46
CA ALA A 45 2.89 -7.12 -4.29
C ALA A 45 3.57 -8.49 -4.10
N TRP A 46 3.57 -9.00 -2.87
CA TRP A 46 4.26 -10.25 -2.50
C TRP A 46 3.32 -11.44 -2.29
N GLY A 47 2.00 -11.25 -2.43
CA GLY A 47 1.01 -12.31 -2.38
C GLY A 47 0.90 -13.03 -1.04
N PHE A 48 1.01 -12.31 0.09
CA PHE A 48 0.82 -12.90 1.42
C PHE A 48 -0.44 -12.40 2.11
N ASP A 49 -0.94 -13.19 3.07
CA ASP A 49 -2.07 -12.80 3.90
C ASP A 49 -1.66 -11.68 4.86
N ILE A 50 -2.32 -10.54 4.76
CA ILE A 50 -2.09 -9.37 5.61
C ILE A 50 -2.28 -9.68 7.11
N ASN A 51 -3.17 -10.62 7.44
CA ASN A 51 -3.46 -11.06 8.81
C ASN A 51 -2.51 -12.16 9.30
N ASN A 52 -1.76 -12.78 8.38
CA ASN A 52 -0.78 -13.82 8.69
C ASN A 52 0.50 -13.61 7.84
N PRO A 53 1.27 -12.54 8.10
CA PRO A 53 2.45 -12.23 7.33
C PRO A 53 3.56 -13.26 7.50
N PRO A 54 4.45 -13.39 6.48
CA PRO A 54 5.67 -14.16 6.61
C PRO A 54 6.52 -13.61 7.75
N ARG A 55 7.01 -14.52 8.61
CA ARG A 55 7.87 -14.15 9.74
C ARG A 55 9.26 -13.77 9.23
N LEU A 56 9.79 -12.67 9.75
CA LEU A 56 11.15 -12.25 9.45
C LEU A 56 12.15 -13.27 10.02
N ASP A 57 12.95 -13.89 9.14
CA ASP A 57 14.08 -14.71 9.56
C ASP A 57 15.24 -13.82 10.04
N ARG A 58 15.39 -13.72 11.36
CA ARG A 58 16.44 -12.89 11.99
C ARG A 58 17.83 -13.54 11.94
N THR A 59 17.96 -14.78 11.49
CA THR A 59 19.26 -15.47 11.40
C THR A 59 20.12 -14.98 10.22
N LYS A 60 19.48 -14.39 9.21
CA LYS A 60 20.15 -13.84 8.02
C LYS A 60 20.64 -12.41 8.18
N PHE A 61 20.25 -11.73 9.27
CA PHE A 61 20.60 -10.34 9.52
C PHE A 61 21.51 -10.23 10.75
N SER A 62 22.73 -9.73 10.56
CA SER A 62 23.64 -9.40 11.66
C SER A 62 23.67 -7.89 11.88
N MET A 63 23.36 -7.43 13.10
CA MET A 63 23.71 -6.06 13.52
C MET A 63 25.09 -6.08 14.16
N ARG A 64 26.00 -5.24 13.67
CA ARG A 64 27.30 -5.00 14.30
C ARG A 64 27.05 -4.31 15.65
N LYS A 65 27.44 -4.94 16.77
CA LYS A 65 27.44 -4.27 18.07
C LYS A 65 28.60 -3.28 18.08
N HIS A 66 28.30 -1.99 18.07
CA HIS A 66 29.27 -0.98 18.46
C HIS A 66 29.32 -0.97 19.99
N GLY A 67 30.47 -1.36 20.53
CA GLY A 67 30.83 -1.19 21.94
C GLY A 67 31.47 0.15 22.18
#